data_AF-A0A1S4CUV2-F1
#
_entry.id   AF-A0A1S4CUV2-F1
#
_cell.length_a   1.000
_cell.length_b   1.000
_cell.length_c   1.000
_cell.angle_alpha   90.00
_cell.angle_beta   90.00
_cell.angle_gamma   90.00
#
_symmetry.space_group_name_H-M   'P 1'
#
loop_
_entity.id
_entity.type
_entity.pdbx_description
1 polymer ?
#
loop_
_entity_poly.entity_id
_entity_poly.type
_entity_poly.pdbx_seq_one_letter_code
_entity_poly.pdbx_strand_id
1 'polypeptide(L)'
;MATPTIAGAKEMLTYLGAEQTSKERVAKRVVLTDLREEAVVYINGTPFVLRELDKPVESLKHVGITGSLVEHLEARLKDDILSEIRQSGGRMLLHREEYSPSLNQVSIIGYWENIFVDDVKTPAEVYASLKYEGYDIIYRRIPLTREREALPTDIDAIQYCKDGAAGSYLFVSHTGFGGIAYAMAIICLRLEAEAKLSLDIHRPFEGTVLPCPPLESFNVQNSNEEARKMGDYRDILSLTRVLVHGPESKTDVDIVIERCAGAGHLREDIVEYAKELEKNLDEDEERRAYLMDMGIRALRRYFFLITFRSYLYCCSPAEITFSKWMDARPELGHLCNNLRIDI
;
A
#
# COMPACT_ATOMS: atom_id res chain seq x y z
N MET A 1 5.35 -4.06 6.44
CA MET A 1 5.42 -5.37 7.10
C MET A 1 4.08 -6.09 6.98
N ALA A 2 4.08 -7.42 7.03
CA ALA A 2 2.86 -8.21 7.16
C ALA A 2 2.20 -7.97 8.53
N THR A 3 0.97 -8.47 8.71
CA THR A 3 0.24 -8.34 9.97
C THR A 3 1.03 -8.96 11.12
N PRO A 4 1.51 -8.16 12.09
CA PRO A 4 2.39 -8.67 13.14
C PRO A 4 1.58 -9.20 14.33
N THR A 5 2.18 -10.11 15.11
CA THR A 5 1.78 -10.33 16.51
C THR A 5 2.10 -9.09 17.35
N ILE A 6 1.53 -8.97 18.56
CA ILE A 6 1.87 -7.85 19.45
C ILE A 6 3.37 -7.86 19.77
N ALA A 7 3.97 -9.03 19.99
CA ALA A 7 5.41 -9.17 20.20
C ALA A 7 6.23 -8.71 18.97
N GLY A 8 5.85 -9.16 17.77
CA GLY A 8 6.52 -8.74 16.53
C GLY A 8 6.39 -7.23 16.28
N ALA A 9 5.23 -6.63 16.62
CA ALA A 9 5.05 -5.19 16.53
C ALA A 9 6.01 -4.44 17.48
N LYS A 10 6.19 -4.92 18.73
CA LYS A 10 7.16 -4.35 19.68
C LYS A 10 8.58 -4.45 19.15
N GLU A 11 9.01 -5.63 18.69
CA GLU A 11 10.34 -5.84 18.12
C GLU A 11 10.64 -4.88 16.97
N MET A 12 9.67 -4.70 16.05
CA MET A 12 9.81 -3.77 14.94
C MET A 12 9.90 -2.31 15.39
N LEU A 13 9.09 -1.90 16.37
CA LEU A 13 9.14 -0.53 16.91
C LEU A 13 10.44 -0.26 17.67
N THR A 14 10.95 -1.23 18.44
CA THR A 14 12.27 -1.13 19.08
C THR A 14 13.38 -1.07 18.05
N TYR A 15 13.32 -1.87 16.98
CA TYR A 15 14.27 -1.81 15.86
C TYR A 15 14.31 -0.42 15.20
N LEU A 16 13.14 0.22 15.03
CA LEU A 16 13.03 1.58 14.50
C LEU A 16 13.44 2.66 15.52
N GLY A 17 13.76 2.28 16.76
CA GLY A 17 14.16 3.20 17.83
C GLY A 17 13.02 4.04 18.38
N ALA A 18 11.78 3.52 18.34
CA ALA A 18 10.60 4.22 18.84
C ALA A 18 10.43 4.11 20.36
N GLU A 19 11.14 3.18 21.01
CA GLU A 19 11.09 2.93 22.45
C GLU A 19 11.94 3.93 23.24
N GLN A 20 11.35 4.54 24.27
CA GLN A 20 12.06 5.40 25.22
C GLN A 20 12.90 4.58 26.20
N THR A 21 14.08 4.13 25.76
CA THR A 21 14.94 3.21 26.52
C THR A 21 15.86 3.89 27.55
N SER A 22 16.05 5.22 27.53
CA SER A 22 16.83 5.97 28.55
C SER A 22 16.67 7.49 28.43
N LYS A 23 17.05 8.26 29.47
CA LYS A 23 17.06 9.74 29.45
C LYS A 23 17.99 10.37 28.40
N GLU A 24 18.87 9.59 27.77
CA GLU A 24 19.91 10.09 26.86
C GLU A 24 19.60 9.88 25.36
N ARG A 25 18.68 8.97 25.00
CA ARG A 25 18.27 8.76 23.61
C ARG A 25 16.84 9.25 23.39
N VAL A 26 16.69 10.26 22.53
CA VAL A 26 15.38 10.72 22.06
C VAL A 26 14.78 9.63 21.18
N ALA A 27 13.61 9.11 21.58
CA ALA A 27 12.86 8.15 20.78
C ALA A 27 12.53 8.75 19.40
N LYS A 28 12.64 7.93 18.37
CA LYS A 28 12.26 8.33 17.01
C LYS A 28 10.76 8.11 16.84
N ARG A 29 10.03 9.16 16.48
CA ARG A 29 8.62 9.03 16.15
C ARG A 29 8.43 8.13 14.94
N VAL A 30 7.55 7.15 15.07
CA VAL A 30 7.14 6.25 13.97
C VAL A 30 5.69 6.55 13.59
N VAL A 31 5.46 6.90 12.33
CA VAL A 31 4.11 6.99 11.77
C VAL A 31 3.71 5.62 11.24
N LEU A 32 2.79 4.96 11.93
CA LEU A 32 2.28 3.64 11.57
C LEU A 32 0.96 3.79 10.82
N THR A 33 0.95 3.39 9.55
CA THR A 33 -0.24 3.39 8.70
C THR A 33 -0.67 1.97 8.39
N ASP A 34 -1.86 1.61 8.87
CA ASP A 34 -2.48 0.32 8.63
C ASP A 34 -3.34 0.39 7.36
N LEU A 35 -2.95 -0.40 6.34
CA LEU A 35 -3.54 -0.40 5.01
C LEU A 35 -4.61 -1.48 4.82
N ARG A 36 -4.95 -2.22 5.88
CA ARG A 36 -5.85 -3.38 5.81
C ARG A 36 -7.30 -2.95 5.66
N GLU A 37 -8.01 -3.59 4.73
CA GLU A 37 -9.47 -3.48 4.56
C GLU A 37 -10.21 -4.50 5.42
N GLU A 38 -9.58 -5.62 5.73
CA GLU A 38 -10.12 -6.65 6.60
C GLU A 38 -10.18 -6.19 8.07
N ALA A 39 -11.23 -6.60 8.77
CA ALA A 39 -11.32 -6.43 10.22
C ALA A 39 -10.41 -7.46 10.90
N VAL A 40 -9.52 -6.96 11.76
CA VAL A 40 -8.58 -7.78 12.53
C VAL A 40 -8.87 -7.65 14.02
N VAL A 41 -8.73 -8.76 14.75
CA VAL A 41 -8.79 -8.78 16.21
C VAL A 41 -7.58 -9.54 16.74
N TYR A 42 -7.00 -9.06 17.83
CA TYR A 42 -5.92 -9.73 18.53
C TYR A 42 -6.50 -10.55 19.68
N ILE A 43 -6.14 -11.83 19.74
CA ILE A 43 -6.48 -12.76 20.83
C ILE A 43 -5.17 -13.33 21.35
N ASN A 44 -4.90 -13.19 22.65
CA ASN A 44 -3.63 -13.64 23.27
C ASN A 44 -2.39 -13.11 22.53
N GLY A 45 -2.47 -11.87 22.03
CA GLY A 45 -1.40 -11.23 21.27
C GLY A 45 -1.21 -11.70 19.82
N THR A 46 -2.04 -12.63 19.34
CA THR A 46 -2.02 -13.14 17.97
C THR A 46 -3.18 -12.53 17.15
N PRO A 47 -2.93 -12.03 15.92
CA PRO A 47 -3.97 -11.45 15.08
C PRO A 47 -4.81 -12.53 14.39
N PHE A 48 -6.12 -12.32 14.35
CA PHE A 48 -7.11 -13.13 13.65
C PHE A 48 -7.95 -12.25 12.73
N VAL A 49 -8.36 -12.81 11.60
CA VAL A 49 -9.17 -12.14 10.58
C VAL A 49 -10.51 -12.85 10.46
N LEU A 50 -11.60 -12.10 10.32
CA LEU A 50 -12.92 -12.67 10.05
C LEU A 50 -13.00 -13.22 8.62
N ARG A 51 -13.47 -14.46 8.48
CA ARG A 51 -13.63 -15.17 7.19
C ARG A 51 -15.02 -15.77 7.09
N GLU A 52 -15.52 -15.94 5.87
CA GLU A 52 -16.76 -16.67 5.62
C GLU A 52 -16.52 -18.19 5.78
N LEU A 53 -17.51 -18.90 6.31
CA LEU A 53 -17.37 -20.33 6.63
C LEU A 53 -17.23 -21.20 5.37
N ASP A 54 -17.93 -20.84 4.31
CA ASP A 54 -17.89 -21.49 3.00
C ASP A 54 -16.66 -21.08 2.17
N LYS A 55 -16.03 -19.95 2.50
CA LYS A 55 -14.84 -19.41 1.82
C LYS A 55 -13.73 -19.02 2.80
N PRO A 56 -13.22 -19.97 3.59
CA PRO A 56 -12.33 -19.65 4.71
C PRO A 56 -10.93 -19.17 4.29
N VAL A 57 -10.54 -19.40 3.03
CA VAL A 57 -9.28 -18.92 2.44
C VAL A 57 -9.43 -17.58 1.70
N GLU A 58 -10.66 -17.15 1.38
CA GLU A 58 -10.89 -15.88 0.69
C GLU A 58 -10.98 -14.74 1.71
N SER A 59 -10.37 -13.60 1.39
CA SER A 59 -10.44 -12.45 2.30
C SER A 59 -11.82 -11.82 2.19
N LEU A 60 -12.47 -11.59 3.34
CA LEU A 60 -13.72 -10.83 3.40
C LEU A 60 -13.43 -9.37 3.03
N LYS A 61 -13.74 -8.99 1.78
CA LYS A 61 -13.40 -7.68 1.22
C LYS A 61 -14.62 -6.76 1.22
N HIS A 62 -14.47 -5.60 1.86
CA HIS A 62 -15.39 -4.48 1.73
C HIS A 62 -14.75 -3.45 0.80
N VAL A 63 -15.00 -3.56 -0.51
CA VAL A 63 -14.35 -2.69 -1.49
C VAL A 63 -14.69 -1.23 -1.22
N GLY A 64 -13.67 -0.39 -1.05
CA GLY A 64 -13.85 1.06 -0.83
C GLY A 64 -14.24 1.45 0.61
N ILE A 65 -14.08 0.54 1.58
CA ILE A 65 -14.34 0.84 2.99
C ILE A 65 -13.42 1.94 3.52
N THR A 66 -13.95 2.76 4.43
CA THR A 66 -13.19 3.82 5.13
C THR A 66 -12.53 3.26 6.39
N GLY A 67 -11.41 3.85 6.81
CA GLY A 67 -10.68 3.38 7.99
C GLY A 67 -11.54 3.37 9.27
N SER A 68 -12.36 4.41 9.47
CA SER A 68 -13.27 4.49 10.62
C SER A 68 -14.35 3.41 10.61
N LEU A 69 -14.84 3.01 9.43
CA LEU A 69 -15.79 1.91 9.32
C LEU A 69 -15.11 0.56 9.61
N VAL A 70 -13.87 0.35 9.15
CA VAL A 70 -13.12 -0.86 9.51
C VAL A 70 -12.89 -0.93 11.03
N GLU A 71 -12.46 0.17 11.67
CA GLU A 71 -12.29 0.22 13.12
C GLU A 71 -13.61 -0.05 13.87
N HIS A 72 -14.74 0.42 13.34
CA HIS A 72 -16.06 0.11 13.90
C HIS A 72 -16.42 -1.38 13.77
N LEU A 73 -16.11 -2.01 12.63
CA LEU A 73 -16.30 -3.45 12.44
C LEU A 73 -15.39 -4.27 13.38
N GLU A 74 -14.15 -3.83 13.62
CA GLU A 74 -13.23 -4.45 14.57
C GLU A 74 -13.73 -4.36 16.01
N ALA A 75 -14.26 -3.20 16.41
CA ALA A 75 -14.86 -3.01 17.73
C ALA A 75 -16.09 -3.92 17.91
N ARG A 76 -16.95 -4.01 16.89
CA ARG A 76 -18.12 -4.89 16.92
C ARG A 76 -17.72 -6.37 16.96
N LEU A 77 -16.73 -6.78 16.16
CA LEU A 77 -16.19 -8.14 16.19
C LEU A 77 -15.64 -8.49 17.57
N LYS A 78 -14.94 -7.56 18.22
CA LYS A 78 -14.51 -7.72 19.61
C LYS A 78 -15.70 -7.91 20.55
N ASP A 79 -16.75 -7.10 20.46
CA ASP A 79 -17.95 -7.23 21.31
C ASP A 79 -18.67 -8.58 21.11
N ASP A 80 -18.72 -9.07 19.88
CA ASP A 80 -19.28 -10.38 19.54
C ASP A 80 -18.45 -11.51 20.17
N ILE A 81 -17.12 -11.45 20.07
CA ILE A 81 -16.19 -12.38 20.73
C ILE A 81 -16.38 -12.35 22.25
N LEU A 82 -16.42 -11.15 22.85
CA LEU A 82 -16.62 -10.99 24.29
C LEU A 82 -17.97 -11.56 24.76
N SER A 83 -18.99 -11.49 23.92
CA SER A 83 -20.31 -12.06 24.19
C SER A 83 -20.29 -13.59 24.10
N GLU A 84 -19.57 -14.15 23.13
CA GLU A 84 -19.40 -15.60 22.97
C GLU A 84 -18.62 -16.21 24.14
N ILE A 85 -17.47 -15.64 24.52
CA ILE A 85 -16.64 -16.17 25.62
C ILE A 85 -17.37 -16.14 26.96
N ARG A 86 -18.26 -15.16 27.19
CA ARG A 86 -19.09 -15.10 28.41
C ARG A 86 -20.09 -16.24 28.47
N GLN A 87 -20.60 -16.69 27.32
CA GLN A 87 -21.57 -17.78 27.22
C GLN A 87 -20.91 -19.15 27.25
N SER A 88 -19.73 -19.28 26.65
CA SER A 88 -19.01 -20.55 26.50
C SER A 88 -18.08 -20.91 27.68
N GLY A 89 -18.00 -20.03 28.69
CA GLY A 89 -17.11 -20.19 29.84
C GLY A 89 -15.64 -19.94 29.50
N GLY A 90 -15.37 -18.98 28.61
CA GLY A 90 -14.02 -18.56 28.22
C GLY A 90 -13.42 -19.35 27.06
N ARG A 91 -14.19 -20.18 26.35
CA ARG A 91 -13.68 -21.03 25.27
C ARG A 91 -14.22 -20.62 23.91
N MET A 92 -13.36 -20.43 22.93
CA MET A 92 -13.78 -20.10 21.57
C MET A 92 -13.08 -21.02 20.57
N LEU A 93 -13.79 -21.37 19.49
CA LEU A 93 -13.23 -22.13 18.38
C LEU A 93 -12.53 -21.15 17.43
N LEU A 94 -11.21 -21.25 17.33
CA LEU A 94 -10.40 -20.48 16.39
C LEU A 94 -9.90 -21.38 15.27
N HIS A 95 -9.51 -20.78 14.15
CA HIS A 95 -8.98 -21.49 13.00
C HIS A 95 -7.60 -20.94 12.65
N ARG A 96 -6.69 -21.82 12.24
CA ARG A 96 -5.39 -21.44 11.67
C ARG A 96 -5.15 -22.17 10.36
N GLU A 97 -4.37 -21.55 9.50
CA GLU A 97 -3.83 -22.17 8.31
C GLU A 97 -2.55 -22.94 8.68
N GLU A 98 -2.49 -24.22 8.32
CA GLU A 98 -1.32 -25.07 8.52
C GLU A 98 -0.89 -25.60 7.15
N TYR A 99 0.31 -25.21 6.73
CA TYR A 99 0.92 -25.67 5.49
C TYR A 99 1.59 -27.03 5.72
N SER A 100 1.21 -28.02 4.90
CA SER A 100 1.82 -29.35 4.89
C SER A 100 2.90 -29.43 3.80
N PRO A 101 4.20 -29.49 4.15
CA PRO A 101 5.26 -29.55 3.15
C PRO A 101 5.23 -30.82 2.30
N SER A 102 4.71 -31.92 2.85
CA SER A 102 4.63 -33.21 2.16
C SER A 102 3.54 -33.24 1.09
N LEU A 103 2.46 -32.49 1.28
CA LEU A 103 1.32 -32.41 0.35
C LEU A 103 1.35 -31.14 -0.50
N ASN A 104 2.26 -30.20 -0.22
CA ASN A 104 2.33 -28.88 -0.84
C ASN A 104 0.95 -28.17 -0.81
N GLN A 105 0.22 -28.33 0.30
CA GLN A 105 -1.16 -27.86 0.47
C GLN A 105 -1.34 -27.18 1.83
N VAL A 106 -2.16 -26.13 1.85
CA VAL A 106 -2.62 -25.45 3.07
C VAL A 106 -3.95 -26.06 3.51
N SER A 107 -4.05 -26.36 4.81
CA SER A 107 -5.28 -26.84 5.44
C SER A 107 -5.70 -25.92 6.58
N ILE A 108 -7.00 -25.82 6.81
CA ILE A 108 -7.55 -25.00 7.90
C ILE A 108 -7.90 -25.92 9.06
N ILE A 109 -7.31 -25.65 10.23
CA ILE A 109 -7.44 -26.47 11.41
C ILE A 109 -8.11 -25.65 12.50
N GLY A 110 -9.26 -26.14 12.96
CA GLY A 110 -9.97 -25.60 14.11
C GLY A 110 -9.36 -26.08 15.43
N TYR A 111 -9.22 -25.18 16.40
CA TYR A 111 -8.76 -25.51 17.74
C TYR A 111 -9.49 -24.66 18.79
N TRP A 112 -9.73 -25.24 19.96
CA TRP A 112 -10.36 -24.54 21.08
C TRP A 112 -9.29 -23.80 21.86
N GLU A 113 -9.50 -22.50 22.06
CA GLU A 113 -8.61 -21.63 22.83
C GLU A 113 -9.33 -21.10 24.06
N ASN A 114 -8.60 -20.96 25.18
CA ASN A 114 -9.10 -20.27 26.36
C ASN A 114 -8.78 -18.77 26.24
N ILE A 115 -9.80 -17.94 26.29
CA ILE A 115 -9.71 -16.50 26.05
C ILE A 115 -10.27 -15.75 27.25
N PHE A 116 -9.47 -14.82 27.80
CA PHE A 116 -9.93 -13.87 28.79
C PHE A 116 -10.32 -12.54 28.14
N VAL A 117 -11.18 -11.77 28.82
CA VAL A 117 -11.68 -10.48 28.33
C VAL A 117 -10.55 -9.50 28.01
N ASP A 118 -9.49 -9.49 28.82
CA ASP A 118 -8.35 -8.58 28.68
C ASP A 118 -7.40 -8.95 27.53
N ASP A 119 -7.52 -10.18 27.01
CA ASP A 119 -6.68 -10.69 25.92
C ASP A 119 -7.24 -10.41 24.53
N VAL A 120 -8.47 -9.87 24.44
CA VAL A 120 -9.11 -9.50 23.18
C VAL A 120 -8.92 -8.00 22.91
N LYS A 121 -8.18 -7.65 21.87
CA LYS A 121 -7.86 -6.26 21.52
C LYS A 121 -8.08 -5.96 20.05
N THR A 122 -8.58 -4.76 19.73
CA THR A 122 -8.55 -4.26 18.34
C THR A 122 -7.14 -3.73 18.00
N PRO A 123 -6.78 -3.60 16.71
CA PRO A 123 -5.53 -2.97 16.31
C PRO A 123 -5.33 -1.57 16.93
N ALA A 124 -6.39 -0.75 16.96
CA ALA A 124 -6.35 0.57 17.58
C ALA A 124 -6.00 0.49 19.08
N GLU A 125 -6.58 -0.46 19.81
CA GLU A 125 -6.26 -0.70 21.23
C GLU A 125 -4.84 -1.23 21.44
N VAL A 126 -4.35 -2.10 20.54
CA VAL A 126 -2.97 -2.60 20.58
C VAL A 126 -1.99 -1.44 20.45
N TYR A 127 -2.11 -0.63 19.40
CA TYR A 127 -1.17 0.48 19.19
C TYR A 127 -1.35 1.61 20.22
N ALA A 128 -2.56 1.80 20.77
CA ALA A 128 -2.75 2.68 21.92
C ALA A 128 -2.01 2.15 23.16
N SER A 129 -2.10 0.85 23.47
CA SER A 129 -1.37 0.21 24.56
C SER A 129 0.14 0.38 24.39
N LEU A 130 0.67 0.15 23.19
CA LEU A 130 2.10 0.35 22.90
C LEU A 130 2.53 1.80 23.11
N LYS A 131 1.68 2.78 22.79
CA LYS A 131 1.97 4.19 23.07
C LYS A 131 2.05 4.46 24.58
N TYR A 132 1.16 3.87 25.38
CA TYR A 132 1.21 3.95 26.84
C TYR A 132 2.43 3.25 27.45
N GLU A 133 2.95 2.20 26.81
CA GLU A 133 4.17 1.50 27.20
C GLU A 133 5.46 2.31 26.92
N GLY A 134 5.37 3.47 26.25
CA GLY A 134 6.50 4.38 26.05
C GLY A 134 7.05 4.43 24.62
N TYR A 135 6.35 3.86 23.64
CA TYR A 135 6.71 3.98 22.23
C TYR A 135 6.17 5.29 21.64
N ASP A 136 7.00 6.07 20.94
CA ASP A 136 6.56 7.28 20.20
C ASP A 136 5.97 6.89 18.83
N ILE A 137 4.66 6.61 18.82
CA ILE A 137 3.91 6.16 17.65
C ILE A 137 2.68 7.02 17.38
N ILE A 138 2.44 7.25 16.08
CA ILE A 138 1.18 7.77 15.53
C ILE A 138 0.54 6.66 14.70
N TYR A 139 -0.59 6.14 15.16
CA TYR A 139 -1.37 5.13 14.44
C TYR A 139 -2.42 5.79 13.55
N ARG A 140 -2.58 5.29 12.32
CA ARG A 140 -3.65 5.68 11.38
C ARG A 140 -4.15 4.45 10.60
N ARG A 141 -5.47 4.33 10.42
CA ARG A 141 -6.09 3.32 9.56
C ARG A 141 -6.50 3.94 8.22
N ILE A 142 -5.84 3.53 7.13
CA ILE A 142 -6.09 4.01 5.76
C ILE A 142 -6.15 2.80 4.83
N PRO A 143 -7.33 2.16 4.68
CA PRO A 143 -7.45 0.95 3.87
C PRO A 143 -7.05 1.18 2.42
N LEU A 144 -6.04 0.43 1.96
CA LEU A 144 -5.43 0.58 0.63
C LEU A 144 -4.84 -0.76 0.17
N THR A 145 -5.72 -1.67 -0.26
CA THR A 145 -5.34 -2.98 -0.79
C THR A 145 -4.90 -2.89 -2.25
N ARG A 146 -4.33 -3.98 -2.79
CA ARG A 146 -3.96 -4.07 -4.21
C ARG A 146 -5.20 -4.20 -5.10
N GLU A 147 -6.23 -4.84 -4.58
CA GLU A 147 -7.46 -5.19 -5.27
C GLU A 147 -8.43 -4.03 -5.33
N ARG A 148 -8.38 -3.07 -4.41
CA ARG A 148 -9.15 -1.84 -4.51
C ARG A 148 -8.73 -1.00 -5.72
N GLU A 149 -9.67 -0.29 -6.33
CA GLU A 149 -9.36 0.74 -7.31
C GLU A 149 -8.77 1.97 -6.60
N ALA A 150 -7.59 2.43 -7.03
CA ALA A 150 -6.96 3.61 -6.45
C ALA A 150 -7.72 4.88 -6.86
N LEU A 151 -7.84 5.82 -5.91
CA LEU A 151 -8.46 7.13 -6.11
C LEU A 151 -7.48 8.27 -5.80
N PRO A 152 -7.67 9.48 -6.36
CA PRO A 152 -6.86 10.64 -5.99
C PRO A 152 -6.92 10.97 -4.49
N THR A 153 -8.06 10.72 -3.84
CA THR A 153 -8.23 10.90 -2.39
C THR A 153 -7.39 9.92 -1.56
N ASP A 154 -7.02 8.76 -2.10
CA ASP A 154 -6.12 7.83 -1.43
C ASP A 154 -4.70 8.39 -1.36
N ILE A 155 -4.24 9.08 -2.44
CA ILE A 155 -2.97 9.81 -2.42
C ILE A 155 -2.99 10.91 -1.38
N ASP A 156 -4.09 11.68 -1.30
CA ASP A 156 -4.25 12.70 -0.26
C ASP A 156 -4.16 12.09 1.14
N ALA A 157 -4.89 11.01 1.40
CA ALA A 157 -4.88 10.34 2.70
C ALA A 157 -3.46 9.92 3.12
N ILE A 158 -2.67 9.34 2.19
CA ILE A 158 -1.30 8.90 2.48
C ILE A 158 -0.32 10.08 2.55
N GLN A 159 -0.34 11.05 1.62
CA GLN A 159 0.64 12.14 1.63
C GLN A 159 0.53 13.01 2.89
N TYR A 160 -0.67 13.16 3.46
CA TYR A 160 -0.90 13.89 4.70
C TYR A 160 -0.57 13.07 5.96
N CYS A 161 -0.09 11.82 5.81
CA CYS A 161 0.60 11.09 6.87
C CYS A 161 2.00 11.60 7.16
N LYS A 162 2.59 12.40 6.28
CA LYS A 162 3.89 13.01 6.50
C LYS A 162 3.89 13.85 7.79
N ASP A 163 4.76 13.50 8.73
CA ASP A 163 5.03 14.27 9.95
C ASP A 163 6.50 14.70 9.92
N GLY A 164 6.76 15.99 10.12
CA GLY A 164 8.11 16.55 10.12
C GLY A 164 8.99 16.08 11.28
N ALA A 165 8.38 15.56 12.34
CA ALA A 165 9.08 14.95 13.47
C ALA A 165 9.26 13.43 13.31
N ALA A 166 8.69 12.81 12.27
CA ALA A 166 8.80 11.37 12.06
C ALA A 166 10.22 10.98 11.66
N GLY A 167 10.80 10.05 12.42
CA GLY A 167 12.06 9.41 12.06
C GLY A 167 11.87 8.22 11.11
N SER A 168 10.68 7.61 11.08
CA SER A 168 10.37 6.47 10.22
C SER A 168 8.87 6.36 9.92
N TYR A 169 8.55 5.79 8.76
CA TYR A 169 7.18 5.47 8.33
C TYR A 169 7.06 3.94 8.24
N LEU A 170 6.04 3.39 8.90
CA LEU A 170 5.79 1.95 8.95
C LEU A 170 4.41 1.67 8.38
N PHE A 171 4.35 0.79 7.38
CA PHE A 171 3.10 0.37 6.76
C PHE A 171 2.80 -1.09 7.10
N VAL A 172 1.53 -1.38 7.34
CA VAL A 172 1.02 -2.73 7.65
C VAL A 172 -0.03 -3.13 6.63
N SER A 173 0.07 -4.34 6.11
CA SER A 173 -0.95 -4.98 5.27
C SER A 173 -1.06 -6.46 5.64
N HIS A 174 -1.99 -7.19 5.03
CA HIS A 174 -2.13 -8.63 5.26
C HIS A 174 -0.82 -9.38 5.03
N THR A 175 -0.24 -9.24 3.83
CA THR A 175 0.94 -9.99 3.37
C THR A 175 2.25 -9.24 3.53
N GLY A 176 2.21 -7.92 3.78
CA GLY A 176 3.40 -7.08 3.78
C GLY A 176 3.83 -6.59 2.39
N PHE A 177 3.06 -6.92 1.35
CA PHE A 177 3.32 -6.52 -0.04
C PHE A 177 2.12 -5.78 -0.65
N GLY A 178 2.24 -5.41 -1.92
CA GLY A 178 1.15 -4.86 -2.73
C GLY A 178 0.87 -3.39 -2.41
N GLY A 179 -0.21 -3.12 -1.68
CA GLY A 179 -0.62 -1.75 -1.31
C GLY A 179 0.45 -0.98 -0.53
N ILE A 180 1.33 -1.69 0.20
CA ILE A 180 2.47 -1.09 0.91
C ILE A 180 3.42 -0.38 -0.06
N ALA A 181 3.82 -1.01 -1.17
CA ALA A 181 4.76 -0.40 -2.11
C ALA A 181 4.21 0.91 -2.69
N TYR A 182 2.90 0.94 -2.97
CA TYR A 182 2.22 2.13 -3.45
C TYR A 182 2.19 3.25 -2.39
N ALA A 183 1.83 2.94 -1.14
CA ALA A 183 1.84 3.91 -0.04
C ALA A 183 3.26 4.44 0.27
N MET A 184 4.27 3.56 0.24
CA MET A 184 5.67 3.93 0.37
C MET A 184 6.10 4.89 -0.73
N ALA A 185 5.76 4.59 -1.99
CA ALA A 185 6.10 5.46 -3.11
C ALA A 185 5.49 6.87 -2.96
N ILE A 186 4.23 6.97 -2.52
CA ILE A 186 3.59 8.27 -2.25
C ILE A 186 4.37 9.07 -1.19
N ILE A 187 4.72 8.44 -0.06
CA ILE A 187 5.50 9.12 0.99
C ILE A 187 6.91 9.49 0.51
N CYS A 188 7.60 8.60 -0.21
CA CYS A 188 8.92 8.88 -0.76
C CYS A 188 8.89 10.11 -1.68
N LEU A 189 7.95 10.17 -2.64
CA LEU A 189 7.79 11.31 -3.53
C LEU A 189 7.51 12.61 -2.75
N ARG A 190 6.68 12.52 -1.70
CA ARG A 190 6.35 13.66 -0.83
C ARG A 190 7.56 14.18 -0.06
N LEU A 191 8.36 13.28 0.53
CA LEU A 191 9.58 13.62 1.27
C LEU A 191 10.65 14.24 0.36
N GLU A 192 10.82 13.69 -0.85
CA GLU A 192 11.76 14.22 -1.83
C GLU A 192 11.38 15.62 -2.31
N ALA A 193 10.10 15.87 -2.57
CA ALA A 193 9.64 17.18 -2.99
C ALA A 193 9.93 18.24 -1.92
N GLU A 194 9.73 17.91 -0.64
CA GLU A 194 10.06 18.83 0.46
C GLU A 194 11.56 19.06 0.64
N ALA A 195 12.37 18.00 0.48
CA ALA A 195 13.82 18.12 0.53
C ALA A 195 14.34 19.03 -0.60
N LYS A 196 13.79 18.89 -1.82
CA LYS A 196 14.12 19.77 -2.96
C LYS A 196 13.72 21.23 -2.69
N LEU A 197 12.52 21.47 -2.16
CA LEU A 197 12.10 22.83 -1.76
C LEU A 197 13.03 23.45 -0.70
N SER A 198 13.55 22.63 0.23
CA SER A 198 14.48 23.09 1.27
C SER A 198 15.87 23.43 0.69
N LEU A 199 16.27 22.75 -0.40
CA LEU A 199 17.54 22.99 -1.11
C LEU A 199 17.45 24.16 -2.10
N ASP A 200 16.29 24.37 -2.73
CA ASP A 200 16.07 25.47 -3.69
C ASP A 200 16.03 26.86 -3.03
N ILE A 201 15.87 26.94 -1.70
CA ILE A 201 16.10 28.17 -0.92
C ILE A 201 17.59 28.58 -0.93
N HIS A 202 18.51 27.68 -1.33
CA HIS A 202 19.97 27.87 -1.25
C HIS A 202 20.75 27.73 -2.57
N ARG A 203 20.12 27.76 -3.75
CA ARG A 203 20.90 27.77 -5.01
C ARG A 203 20.24 28.54 -6.17
N PRO A 204 20.99 29.40 -6.90
CA PRO A 204 20.57 29.92 -8.18
C PRO A 204 20.65 28.82 -9.26
N PHE A 205 19.67 28.86 -10.16
CA PHE A 205 19.52 28.06 -11.38
C PHE A 205 20.80 28.02 -12.24
N GLU A 206 21.33 26.82 -12.51
CA GLU A 206 22.17 26.55 -13.68
C GLU A 206 21.79 25.21 -14.31
N GLY A 207 21.11 25.27 -15.45
CA GLY A 207 20.74 24.11 -16.26
C GLY A 207 21.93 23.65 -17.10
N THR A 208 22.28 22.38 -16.99
CA THR A 208 23.23 21.73 -17.91
C THR A 208 22.53 20.55 -18.56
N VAL A 209 22.26 20.68 -19.86
CA VAL A 209 21.68 19.64 -20.72
C VAL A 209 22.83 18.73 -21.17
N LEU A 210 22.70 17.42 -20.94
CA LEU A 210 23.62 16.42 -21.48
C LEU A 210 23.06 15.80 -22.78
N PRO A 211 23.89 15.46 -23.79
CA PRO A 211 23.41 14.93 -25.07
C PRO A 211 23.18 13.41 -25.04
N CYS A 212 22.08 12.96 -25.66
CA CYS A 212 21.80 11.54 -25.92
C CYS A 212 22.66 10.96 -27.06
N PRO A 213 23.13 9.70 -26.97
CA PRO A 213 23.78 9.00 -28.08
C PRO A 213 22.76 8.37 -29.07
N PRO A 214 23.19 7.99 -30.30
CA PRO A 214 22.30 7.57 -31.38
C PRO A 214 21.81 6.12 -31.22
N LEU A 215 20.56 5.87 -31.66
CA LEU A 215 19.92 4.55 -31.68
C LEU A 215 20.54 3.61 -32.73
N GLU A 216 20.96 2.42 -32.29
CA GLU A 216 21.15 1.26 -33.17
C GLU A 216 19.87 0.43 -33.23
N SER A 217 19.60 -0.14 -34.40
CA SER A 217 18.38 -0.86 -34.76
C SER A 217 18.24 -2.19 -34.01
N PHE A 218 17.25 -2.30 -33.11
CA PHE A 218 16.92 -3.53 -32.40
C PHE A 218 15.60 -4.17 -32.87
N ASN A 219 15.57 -5.49 -32.76
CA ASN A 219 14.55 -6.42 -33.21
C ASN A 219 13.15 -6.07 -32.64
N VAL A 220 12.15 -5.90 -33.51
CA VAL A 220 10.83 -5.31 -33.18
C VAL A 220 10.08 -6.04 -32.05
N GLN A 221 10.26 -7.37 -31.93
CA GLN A 221 9.61 -8.14 -30.85
C GLN A 221 10.26 -7.97 -29.48
N ASN A 222 11.59 -7.81 -29.41
CA ASN A 222 12.26 -7.47 -28.15
C ASN A 222 11.92 -6.03 -27.71
N SER A 223 11.71 -5.13 -28.68
CA SER A 223 11.39 -3.73 -28.40
C SER A 223 10.08 -3.55 -27.63
N ASN A 224 9.07 -4.39 -27.88
CA ASN A 224 7.78 -4.29 -27.19
C ASN A 224 7.84 -4.81 -25.75
N GLU A 225 8.54 -5.93 -25.50
CA GLU A 225 8.69 -6.44 -24.14
C GLU A 225 9.59 -5.52 -23.29
N GLU A 226 10.66 -4.98 -23.89
CA GLU A 226 11.53 -3.99 -23.25
C GLU A 226 10.77 -2.69 -22.95
N ALA A 227 9.98 -2.17 -23.89
CA ALA A 227 9.13 -1.00 -23.66
C ALA A 227 8.14 -1.22 -22.51
N ARG A 228 7.51 -2.40 -22.42
CA ARG A 228 6.62 -2.77 -21.30
C ARG A 228 7.36 -2.79 -19.96
N LYS A 229 8.57 -3.37 -19.91
CA LYS A 229 9.42 -3.36 -18.70
C LYS A 229 9.81 -1.95 -18.29
N MET A 230 10.04 -1.06 -19.26
CA MET A 230 10.33 0.35 -19.02
C MET A 230 9.10 1.16 -18.62
N GLY A 231 7.89 0.59 -18.67
CA GLY A 231 6.65 1.26 -18.34
C GLY A 231 6.14 2.20 -19.44
N ASP A 232 6.61 2.02 -20.67
CA ASP A 232 6.30 2.89 -21.81
C ASP A 232 4.99 2.49 -22.51
N TYR A 233 3.93 2.36 -21.71
CA TYR A 233 2.58 2.09 -22.19
C TYR A 233 2.02 3.31 -22.95
N ARG A 234 1.22 3.10 -24.00
CA ARG A 234 0.66 4.19 -24.82
C ARG A 234 -0.03 5.26 -23.98
N ASP A 235 -0.81 4.86 -22.98
CA ASP A 235 -1.58 5.77 -22.16
C ASP A 235 -0.68 6.52 -21.15
N ILE A 236 0.41 5.89 -20.68
CA ILE A 236 1.44 6.56 -19.86
C ILE A 236 2.26 7.55 -20.70
N LEU A 237 2.62 7.21 -21.93
CA LEU A 237 3.28 8.14 -22.86
C LEU A 237 2.37 9.32 -23.22
N SER A 238 1.06 9.11 -23.26
CA SER A 238 0.08 10.18 -23.48
C SER A 238 -0.03 11.08 -22.25
N LEU A 239 -0.02 10.49 -21.04
CA LEU A 239 0.05 11.21 -19.78
C LEU A 239 1.30 12.11 -19.70
N THR A 240 2.49 11.58 -19.98
CA THR A 240 3.74 12.35 -19.84
C THR A 240 3.82 13.54 -20.80
N ARG A 241 3.11 13.51 -21.93
CA ARG A 241 3.03 14.65 -22.86
C ARG A 241 2.14 15.79 -22.37
N VAL A 242 1.13 15.50 -21.55
CA VAL A 242 0.19 16.51 -21.03
C VAL A 242 0.59 17.07 -19.67
N LEU A 243 1.41 16.33 -18.91
CA LEU A 243 1.91 16.76 -17.62
C LEU A 243 3.05 17.78 -17.74
N VAL A 244 3.03 18.76 -16.84
CA VAL A 244 4.19 19.64 -16.60
C VAL A 244 5.29 18.79 -15.97
N HIS A 245 6.52 18.87 -16.51
CA HIS A 245 7.64 17.99 -16.14
C HIS A 245 7.28 16.50 -16.26
N GLY A 246 6.50 16.12 -17.27
CA GLY A 246 6.00 14.75 -17.42
C GLY A 246 7.10 13.68 -17.54
N PRO A 247 8.07 13.82 -18.45
CA PRO A 247 9.19 12.88 -18.55
C PRO A 247 10.00 12.77 -17.25
N GLU A 248 10.33 13.89 -16.63
CA GLU A 248 11.06 13.92 -15.36
C GLU A 248 10.25 13.30 -14.23
N SER A 249 8.94 13.54 -14.19
CA SER A 249 8.03 12.94 -13.22
C SER A 249 7.98 11.43 -13.34
N LYS A 250 7.96 10.89 -14.58
CA LYS A 250 8.03 9.45 -14.81
C LYS A 250 9.36 8.88 -14.33
N THR A 251 10.48 9.49 -14.71
CA THR A 251 11.82 9.04 -14.30
C THR A 251 11.96 9.01 -12.78
N ASP A 252 11.53 10.05 -12.07
CA ASP A 252 11.57 10.08 -10.61
C ASP A 252 10.72 8.96 -9.99
N VAL A 253 9.53 8.72 -10.53
CA VAL A 253 8.63 7.66 -10.05
C VAL A 253 9.24 6.28 -10.29
N ASP A 254 9.87 6.05 -11.45
CA ASP A 254 10.54 4.78 -11.74
C ASP A 254 11.66 4.50 -10.72
N ILE A 255 12.44 5.52 -10.34
CA ILE A 255 13.49 5.42 -9.32
C ILE A 255 12.90 5.17 -7.92
N VAL A 256 11.76 5.78 -7.59
CA VAL A 256 11.09 5.55 -6.30
C VAL A 256 10.49 4.15 -6.23
N ILE A 257 9.87 3.65 -7.31
CA ILE A 257 9.34 2.29 -7.39
C ILE A 257 10.46 1.27 -7.16
N GLU A 258 11.62 1.46 -7.80
CA GLU A 258 12.79 0.60 -7.60
C GLU A 258 13.22 0.56 -6.12
N ARG A 259 13.27 1.72 -5.46
CA ARG A 259 13.61 1.80 -4.03
C ARG A 259 12.58 1.12 -3.12
N CYS A 260 11.34 1.00 -3.56
CA CYS A 260 10.26 0.36 -2.82
C CYS A 260 10.07 -1.13 -3.17
N ALA A 261 10.88 -1.69 -4.08
CA ALA A 261 10.72 -3.05 -4.61
C ALA A 261 10.66 -4.15 -3.55
N GLY A 262 11.29 -3.96 -2.39
CA GLY A 262 11.23 -4.89 -1.25
C GLY A 262 9.81 -5.11 -0.68
N ALA A 263 8.86 -4.21 -0.95
CA ALA A 263 7.45 -4.35 -0.59
C ALA A 263 6.54 -4.67 -1.80
N GLY A 264 7.13 -4.96 -2.97
CA GLY A 264 6.45 -5.18 -4.24
C GLY A 264 6.87 -4.16 -5.29
N HIS A 265 6.85 -4.56 -6.56
CA HIS A 265 7.31 -3.73 -7.67
C HIS A 265 6.18 -3.50 -8.68
N LEU A 266 5.60 -2.30 -8.65
CA LEU A 266 4.37 -2.00 -9.39
C LEU A 266 4.49 -2.20 -10.91
N ARG A 267 5.64 -1.88 -11.52
CA ARG A 267 5.83 -2.09 -12.97
C ARG A 267 5.98 -3.57 -13.33
N GLU A 268 6.54 -4.38 -12.42
CA GLU A 268 6.63 -5.82 -12.61
C GLU A 268 5.25 -6.45 -12.49
N ASP A 269 4.43 -6.02 -11.52
CA ASP A 269 3.03 -6.44 -11.38
C ASP A 269 2.26 -6.18 -12.71
N ILE A 270 2.42 -5.00 -13.34
CA ILE A 270 1.74 -4.70 -14.63
C ILE A 270 2.22 -5.64 -15.74
N VAL A 271 3.53 -5.87 -15.84
CA VAL A 271 4.12 -6.79 -16.84
C VAL A 271 3.66 -8.22 -16.61
N GLU A 272 3.54 -8.67 -15.36
CA GLU A 272 3.06 -10.00 -14.99
C GLU A 272 1.61 -10.19 -15.43
N TYR A 273 0.72 -9.25 -15.09
CA TYR A 273 -0.68 -9.31 -15.54
C TYR A 273 -0.81 -9.33 -17.07
N ALA A 274 -0.02 -8.52 -17.80
CA ALA A 274 -0.01 -8.54 -19.26
C ALA A 274 0.44 -9.91 -19.82
N LYS A 275 1.52 -10.47 -19.27
CA LYS A 275 2.02 -11.80 -19.66
C LYS A 275 1.04 -12.92 -19.36
N GLU A 276 0.32 -12.85 -18.24
CA GLU A 276 -0.71 -13.83 -17.91
C GLU A 276 -1.91 -13.73 -18.84
N LEU A 277 -2.29 -12.52 -19.26
CA LEU A 277 -3.37 -12.33 -20.25
C LEU A 277 -3.00 -12.91 -21.63
N GLU A 278 -1.74 -12.79 -22.07
CA GLU A 278 -1.26 -13.34 -23.33
C GLU A 278 -1.19 -14.88 -23.34
N LYS A 279 -0.83 -15.50 -22.22
CA LYS A 279 -0.68 -16.96 -22.12
C LYS A 279 -2.03 -17.68 -22.10
N ASN A 280 -3.07 -17.02 -21.60
CA ASN A 280 -4.35 -17.62 -21.27
C ASN A 280 -5.45 -17.18 -22.25
N LEU A 281 -5.15 -17.17 -23.55
CA LEU A 281 -6.11 -16.78 -24.60
C LEU A 281 -7.33 -17.71 -24.69
N ASP A 282 -7.17 -18.98 -24.28
CA ASP A 282 -8.19 -20.04 -24.34
C ASP A 282 -8.85 -20.36 -22.98
N GLU A 283 -8.56 -19.58 -21.92
CA GLU A 283 -9.09 -19.83 -20.57
C GLU A 283 -10.46 -19.18 -20.29
N ASP A 284 -11.03 -19.53 -19.13
CA ASP A 284 -12.26 -18.99 -18.54
C ASP A 284 -12.35 -17.46 -18.65
N GLU A 285 -13.47 -17.00 -19.21
CA GLU A 285 -13.78 -15.59 -19.43
C GLU A 285 -13.66 -14.77 -18.13
N GLU A 286 -14.03 -15.38 -17.00
CA GLU A 286 -13.99 -14.76 -15.68
C GLU A 286 -12.55 -14.50 -15.22
N ARG A 287 -11.65 -15.48 -15.39
CA ARG A 287 -10.23 -15.33 -15.01
C ARG A 287 -9.56 -14.25 -15.85
N ARG A 288 -9.83 -14.23 -17.16
CA ARG A 288 -9.31 -13.20 -18.05
C ARG A 288 -9.83 -11.80 -17.68
N ALA A 289 -11.11 -11.67 -17.35
CA ALA A 289 -11.69 -10.40 -16.89
C ALA A 289 -11.03 -9.93 -15.58
N TYR A 290 -10.81 -10.84 -14.63
CA TYR A 290 -10.11 -10.56 -13.38
C TYR A 290 -8.66 -10.07 -13.61
N LEU A 291 -7.88 -10.77 -14.45
CA LEU A 291 -6.51 -10.38 -14.77
C LEU A 291 -6.44 -9.01 -15.44
N MET A 292 -7.38 -8.74 -16.35
CA MET A 292 -7.49 -7.45 -17.03
C MET A 292 -7.81 -6.32 -16.05
N ASP A 293 -8.77 -6.53 -15.15
CA ASP A 293 -9.13 -5.56 -14.10
C ASP A 293 -7.94 -5.29 -13.15
N MET A 294 -7.27 -6.34 -12.66
CA MET A 294 -6.10 -6.20 -11.79
C MET A 294 -4.94 -5.46 -12.46
N GLY A 295 -4.67 -5.77 -13.72
CA GLY A 295 -3.66 -5.07 -14.49
C GLY A 295 -4.00 -3.60 -14.69
N ILE A 296 -5.25 -3.26 -15.03
CA ILE A 296 -5.69 -1.86 -15.15
C ILE A 296 -5.55 -1.13 -13.81
N ARG A 297 -5.90 -1.77 -12.69
CA ARG A 297 -5.70 -1.19 -11.34
C ARG A 297 -4.23 -0.95 -11.01
N ALA A 298 -3.32 -1.81 -11.45
CA ALA A 298 -1.88 -1.61 -11.29
C ALA A 298 -1.39 -0.44 -12.16
N LEU A 299 -1.81 -0.38 -13.43
CA LEU A 299 -1.48 0.72 -14.34
C LEU A 299 -2.03 2.06 -13.84
N ARG A 300 -3.23 2.07 -13.25
CA ARG A 300 -3.84 3.26 -12.64
C ARG A 300 -3.02 3.80 -11.46
N ARG A 301 -2.49 2.93 -10.62
CA ARG A 301 -1.57 3.34 -9.53
C ARG A 301 -0.32 4.00 -10.10
N TYR A 302 0.25 3.43 -11.17
CA TYR A 302 1.44 4.00 -11.81
C TYR A 302 1.14 5.37 -12.43
N PHE A 303 0.00 5.50 -13.13
CA PHE A 303 -0.54 6.77 -13.62
C PHE A 303 -0.64 7.81 -12.50
N PHE A 304 -1.20 7.44 -11.35
CA PHE A 304 -1.36 8.38 -10.24
C PHE A 304 -0.04 8.77 -9.57
N LEU A 305 0.95 7.87 -9.46
CA LEU A 305 2.27 8.24 -8.95
C LEU A 305 2.96 9.29 -9.85
N ILE A 306 2.92 9.08 -11.17
CA ILE A 306 3.50 10.03 -12.14
C ILE A 306 2.79 11.38 -12.06
N THR A 307 1.46 11.34 -12.04
CA THR A 307 0.63 12.54 -11.95
C THR A 307 0.84 13.28 -10.63
N PHE A 308 0.96 12.55 -9.52
CA PHE A 308 1.26 13.10 -8.20
C PHE A 308 2.64 13.75 -8.16
N ARG A 309 3.64 13.16 -8.81
CA ARG A 309 4.96 13.76 -8.92
C ARG A 309 4.94 15.08 -9.70
N SER A 310 4.21 15.13 -10.82
CA SER A 310 3.98 16.37 -11.58
C SER A 310 3.23 17.42 -10.76
N TYR A 311 2.23 17.01 -9.97
CA TYR A 311 1.55 17.86 -9.01
C TYR A 311 2.51 18.48 -7.99
N LEU A 312 3.41 17.68 -7.40
CA LEU A 312 4.40 18.17 -6.43
C LEU A 312 5.44 19.12 -7.04
N TYR A 313 5.62 19.12 -8.37
CA TYR A 313 6.43 20.12 -9.07
C TYR A 313 5.72 21.47 -9.22
N CYS A 314 4.41 21.46 -9.38
CA CYS A 314 3.66 22.65 -9.77
C CYS A 314 2.91 23.31 -8.62
N CYS A 315 2.64 22.57 -7.56
CA CYS A 315 1.71 22.99 -6.51
C CYS A 315 2.23 22.58 -5.13
N SER A 316 1.93 23.42 -4.13
CA SER A 316 2.14 23.05 -2.74
C SER A 316 0.93 22.28 -2.21
N PRO A 317 1.11 21.14 -1.52
CA PRO A 317 0.01 20.45 -0.84
C PRO A 317 -0.66 21.21 0.30
N ALA A 318 -0.12 22.39 0.66
CA ALA A 318 -0.77 23.33 1.57
C ALA A 318 -1.81 24.23 0.89
N GLU A 319 -1.74 24.39 -0.43
CA GLU A 319 -2.60 25.30 -1.21
C GLU A 319 -3.80 24.59 -1.82
N ILE A 320 -3.56 23.45 -2.47
CA ILE A 320 -4.58 22.63 -3.12
C ILE A 320 -4.27 21.16 -2.87
N THR A 321 -5.28 20.33 -2.61
CA THR A 321 -5.10 18.88 -2.44
C THR A 321 -4.88 18.21 -3.80
N PHE A 322 -4.27 17.03 -3.82
CA PHE A 322 -4.07 16.31 -5.09
C PHE A 322 -5.40 15.96 -5.76
N SER A 323 -6.40 15.54 -4.99
CA SER A 323 -7.76 15.29 -5.50
C SER A 323 -8.37 16.51 -6.19
N LYS A 324 -8.35 17.68 -5.54
CA LYS A 324 -8.90 18.92 -6.12
C LYS A 324 -8.13 19.37 -7.36
N TRP A 325 -6.82 19.16 -7.37
CA TRP A 325 -5.97 19.46 -8.52
C TRP A 325 -6.27 18.54 -9.70
N MET A 326 -6.56 17.26 -9.45
CA MET A 326 -7.04 16.31 -10.45
C MET A 326 -8.42 16.69 -10.99
N ASP A 327 -9.36 17.06 -10.11
CA ASP A 327 -10.72 17.46 -10.49
C ASP A 327 -10.73 18.72 -11.39
N ALA A 328 -9.77 19.62 -11.19
CA ALA A 328 -9.60 20.81 -12.03
C ALA A 328 -9.05 20.52 -13.43
N ARG A 329 -8.66 19.27 -13.73
CA ARG A 329 -8.00 18.85 -14.98
C ARG A 329 -8.73 17.69 -15.65
N PRO A 330 -9.86 17.96 -16.33
CA PRO A 330 -10.69 16.91 -16.93
C PRO A 330 -9.94 16.06 -17.96
N GLU A 331 -8.90 16.59 -18.60
CA GLU A 331 -8.03 15.84 -19.50
C GLU A 331 -7.30 14.69 -18.80
N LEU A 332 -6.86 14.89 -17.54
CA LEU A 332 -6.23 13.84 -16.74
C LEU A 332 -7.25 12.80 -16.29
N GLY A 333 -8.46 13.24 -15.92
CA GLY A 333 -9.58 12.34 -15.61
C GLY A 333 -9.96 11.47 -16.81
N HIS A 334 -10.02 12.05 -18.01
CA HIS A 334 -10.30 11.32 -19.24
C HIS A 334 -9.22 10.28 -19.55
N LEU A 335 -7.93 10.62 -19.42
CA LEU A 335 -6.84 9.65 -19.61
C LEU A 335 -6.92 8.50 -18.59
N CYS A 336 -7.15 8.83 -17.32
CA CYS A 336 -7.23 7.84 -16.24
C CYS A 336 -8.39 6.85 -16.42
N ASN A 337 -9.54 7.31 -16.90
CA ASN A 337 -10.73 6.46 -17.10
C ASN A 337 -10.65 5.59 -18.36
N ASN A 338 -9.71 5.87 -19.26
CA ASN A 338 -9.54 5.15 -20.53
C ASN A 338 -8.25 4.32 -20.58
N LEU A 339 -7.62 4.06 -19.42
CA LEU A 339 -6.42 3.23 -19.33
C LEU A 339 -6.67 1.82 -19.88
N ARG A 340 -5.74 1.33 -20.70
CA ARG A 340 -5.74 -0.01 -21.27
C ARG A 340 -4.39 -0.67 -21.12
N ILE A 341 -4.42 -1.98 -20.90
CA ILE A 341 -3.24 -2.82 -21.10
C ILE A 341 -3.25 -3.27 -22.55
N ASP A 342 -2.22 -2.88 -23.28
CA ASP A 342 -1.96 -3.40 -24.62
C ASP A 342 -1.47 -4.85 -24.47
N ILE A 343 -2.31 -5.82 -24.86
CA ILE A 343 -2.01 -7.26 -24.93
C ILE A 343 -1.35 -7.57 -26.27
#